data_AF-A0A819ZD84-F1
#
_entry.id   AF-A0A819ZD84-F1
#
_cell.length_a   1.000
_cell.length_b   1.000
_cell.length_c   1.000
_cell.angle_alpha   90.00
_cell.angle_beta   90.00
_cell.angle_gamma   90.00
#
_symmetry.space_group_name_H-M   'P 1'
#
loop_
_entity.id
_entity.type
_entity.pdbx_description
1 polymer ?
#
loop_
_entity_poly.entity_id
_entity_poly.type
_entity_poly.pdbx_seq_one_letter_code
_entity_poly.pdbx_strand_id
1 'polypeptide(L)'
;MEQRMHHNTDETRDPMNRYPEELMRRFELYFKSSNTQKHLSVRQVKATHVGKLISVKGVVTRATEVKPMISVATYTCDICGSETYQPITSPTFMPLVMCPSQDCVINKSGGRLSLQTRGSKFIKFQEIKIQEHTDQVPIGNIPRSMTIWCRGTNTRLCQPGDHVAISGIFLPLLRTGFRQMTQGLLSDTFIEAHRIILLNKSEDEEMEDKEMNDAELADIFAEKDLYDRLAQSIAPEIYGHEDIKKALLLLLVGGIDKSPQGMKVRGNINVCLMGDPGVAKSQLLSYVNRLAQRSQYTTGRGSSGVGLTSALIKDPVTNELVLEGGALVLADQGICCIDEFDKMTEHDRTAIYEVMEQQTISIAKAGILTSLNARTSILAAANPAYGRYNPKRSIEANIQLPAALLSRFDLLWIIQDKNDREIDLKLARHIASVHQTGCQPELDNNQQFIDMKTLRRYITTCKKKLPLVPESLLDYVVTAYVELRKQARVSKDMTYTSARMLLSILRLSTALARLRCGDLVSKDDIDEALRLMESSRLLLKDNDNVPTRQINPIDQVFAIVRDMVPSSGVKLVRYAEAKERCVAKGLKPDTFDDALERYQEMGLWHVNQQRTTITIV
;
A
#
# COMPACT_ATOMS: atom_id res chain seq x y z
N MET A 1 -11.05 70.99 1.92
CA MET A 1 -10.65 71.46 3.27
C MET A 1 -9.33 70.79 3.66
N GLU A 2 -8.25 71.11 2.93
CA GLU A 2 -6.88 70.61 3.16
C GLU A 2 -6.07 71.56 4.05
N GLN A 3 -6.66 72.08 5.14
CA GLN A 3 -5.98 73.04 6.02
C GLN A 3 -6.27 72.80 7.52
N ARG A 4 -6.13 71.56 7.99
CA ARG A 4 -6.13 71.24 9.43
C ARG A 4 -5.16 70.10 9.81
N MET A 5 -3.98 70.06 9.20
CA MET A 5 -2.92 69.08 9.54
C MET A 5 -1.61 69.78 9.95
N HIS A 6 -1.71 70.81 10.80
CA HIS A 6 -0.62 71.14 11.72
C HIS A 6 -1.07 70.71 13.11
N HIS A 7 -0.84 69.43 13.43
CA HIS A 7 -0.85 68.96 14.81
C HIS A 7 0.54 69.23 15.39
N ASN A 8 0.55 69.99 16.47
CA ASN A 8 1.71 70.22 17.32
C ASN A 8 2.34 68.89 17.72
N THR A 9 3.66 68.79 17.60
CA THR A 9 4.45 67.60 17.93
C THR A 9 4.66 67.37 19.43
N ASP A 10 3.88 68.05 20.29
CA ASP A 10 4.02 68.03 21.77
C ASP A 10 2.76 67.57 22.52
N GLU A 11 1.79 66.93 21.86
CA GLU A 11 0.77 66.18 22.59
C GLU A 11 1.33 64.79 22.93
N THR A 12 1.72 64.62 24.21
CA THR A 12 1.91 63.32 24.83
C THR A 12 0.65 62.48 24.61
N ARG A 13 0.65 61.66 23.56
CA ARG A 13 -0.38 60.65 23.33
C ARG A 13 -0.55 59.88 24.63
N ASP A 14 -1.79 59.76 25.10
CA ASP A 14 -2.12 58.98 26.29
C ASP A 14 -1.37 57.63 26.25
N PRO A 15 -0.72 57.20 27.34
CA PRO A 15 0.00 55.92 27.37
C PRO A 15 -0.91 54.72 27.06
N MET A 16 -2.23 54.90 27.22
CA MET A 16 -3.29 53.95 26.88
C MET A 16 -3.61 53.84 25.38
N ASN A 17 -3.23 54.85 24.58
CA ASN A 17 -3.53 54.94 23.15
C ASN A 17 -2.30 54.65 22.27
N ARG A 18 -1.28 53.99 22.86
CA ARG A 18 -0.11 53.52 22.14
C ARG A 18 -0.49 52.25 21.36
N TYR A 19 -0.09 52.18 20.10
CA TYR A 19 -0.20 50.94 19.32
C TYR A 19 0.50 49.81 20.10
N PRO A 20 -0.21 48.71 20.43
CA PRO A 20 0.43 47.59 21.10
C PRO A 20 1.50 47.00 20.18
N GLU A 21 2.65 46.62 20.76
CA GLU A 21 3.75 46.05 19.98
C GLU A 21 3.31 44.80 19.20
N GLU A 22 2.35 44.04 19.75
CA GLU A 22 1.74 42.88 19.11
C GLU A 22 1.09 43.21 17.77
N LEU A 23 0.50 44.40 17.61
CA LEU A 23 -0.10 44.86 16.35
C LEU A 23 0.99 45.11 15.29
N MET A 24 2.13 45.66 15.71
CA MET A 24 3.25 46.01 14.83
C MET A 24 4.17 44.83 14.51
N ARG A 25 4.13 43.74 15.28
CA ARG A 25 4.91 42.53 15.03
C ARG A 25 4.50 41.88 13.70
N ARG A 26 5.39 41.89 12.70
CA ARG A 26 5.20 41.22 11.39
C ARG A 26 5.98 39.90 11.26
N PHE A 27 6.67 39.49 12.32
CA PHE A 27 7.42 38.24 12.37
C PHE A 27 6.99 37.43 13.59
N GLU A 28 7.24 36.13 13.53
CA GLU A 28 7.04 35.19 14.61
C GLU A 28 8.38 34.54 14.93
N LEU A 29 8.62 34.22 16.20
CA LEU A 29 9.84 33.56 16.64
C LEU A 29 9.47 32.20 17.22
N TYR A 30 10.10 31.15 16.68
CA TYR A 30 9.94 29.79 17.16
C TYR A 30 11.26 29.24 17.66
N PHE A 31 11.21 28.51 18.77
CA PHE A 31 12.39 27.85 19.32
C PHE A 31 12.57 26.46 18.73
N LYS A 32 13.79 26.19 18.25
CA LYS A 32 14.23 24.83 17.95
C LYS A 32 14.77 24.20 19.23
N SER A 33 14.25 23.03 19.59
CA SER A 33 14.84 22.23 20.68
C SER A 33 16.28 21.84 20.34
N SER A 34 17.13 21.68 21.37
CA SER A 34 18.50 21.20 21.20
C SER A 34 18.50 19.74 20.72
N ASN A 35 19.42 19.39 19.81
CA ASN A 35 19.56 18.02 19.29
C ASN A 35 19.82 16.97 20.40
N THR A 36 20.24 17.40 21.59
CA THR A 36 20.47 16.53 22.75
C THR A 36 19.19 16.11 23.48
N GLN A 37 18.07 16.83 23.25
CA GLN A 37 16.83 16.56 23.95
C GLN A 37 16.15 15.33 23.34
N LYS A 38 16.05 14.27 24.14
CA LYS A 38 15.35 13.05 23.74
C LYS A 38 13.86 13.33 23.55
N HIS A 39 13.29 12.71 22.54
CA HIS A 39 11.86 12.74 22.31
C HIS A 39 11.13 11.91 23.36
N LEU A 40 10.13 12.52 23.99
CA LEU A 40 9.27 11.88 24.97
C LEU A 40 8.05 11.27 24.28
N SER A 41 7.53 10.18 24.86
CA SER A 41 6.20 9.70 24.51
C SER A 41 5.14 10.57 25.20
N VAL A 42 3.94 10.66 24.61
CA VAL A 42 2.79 11.37 25.21
C VAL A 42 2.54 10.90 26.66
N ARG A 43 2.72 9.61 26.96
CA ARG A 43 2.56 9.04 28.31
C ARG A 43 3.55 9.59 29.33
N GLN A 44 4.77 9.87 28.89
CA GLN A 44 5.86 10.33 29.76
C GLN A 44 5.68 11.79 30.18
N VAL A 45 4.77 12.54 29.53
CA VAL A 45 4.45 13.92 29.92
C VAL A 45 3.71 13.92 31.25
N LYS A 46 4.45 14.27 32.32
CA LYS A 46 3.97 14.43 33.69
C LYS A 46 3.83 15.91 34.08
N ALA A 47 3.25 16.18 35.25
CA ALA A 47 3.08 17.53 35.81
C ALA A 47 4.41 18.32 35.92
N THR A 48 5.55 17.64 36.07
CA THR A 48 6.89 18.25 36.10
C THR A 48 7.30 18.95 34.79
N HIS A 49 6.54 18.72 33.71
CA HIS A 49 6.81 19.28 32.38
C HIS A 49 5.93 20.49 32.06
N VAL A 50 5.02 20.89 32.95
CA VAL A 50 4.21 22.11 32.76
C VAL A 50 5.14 23.32 32.69
N GLY A 51 4.99 24.13 31.64
CA GLY A 51 5.80 25.31 31.34
C GLY A 51 7.18 25.01 30.73
N LYS A 52 7.55 23.75 30.51
CA LYS A 52 8.83 23.38 29.87
C LYS A 52 8.66 23.16 28.36
N LEU A 53 9.71 23.48 27.60
CA LEU A 53 9.82 23.09 26.20
C LEU A 53 10.09 21.58 26.13
N ILE A 54 9.13 20.83 25.59
CA ILE A 54 9.21 19.39 25.41
C ILE A 54 9.14 19.03 23.92
N SER A 55 9.77 17.92 23.56
CA SER A 55 9.67 17.33 22.23
C SER A 55 8.94 16.00 22.36
N VAL A 56 7.76 15.91 21.77
CA VAL A 56 6.89 14.73 21.86
C VAL A 56 6.78 14.07 20.49
N LYS A 57 6.82 12.73 20.47
CA LYS A 57 6.56 11.92 19.28
C LYS A 57 5.17 11.30 19.33
N GLY A 58 4.45 11.34 18.21
CA GLY A 58 3.12 10.75 18.09
C GLY A 58 2.63 10.68 16.64
N VAL A 59 1.48 10.05 16.44
CA VAL A 59 0.75 10.01 15.17
C VAL A 59 -0.30 11.10 15.21
N VAL A 60 -0.40 11.92 14.16
CA VAL A 60 -1.52 12.84 14.01
C VAL A 60 -2.79 12.05 13.74
N THR A 61 -3.77 12.10 14.64
CA THR A 61 -5.06 11.47 14.39
C THR A 61 -6.00 12.42 13.67
N ARG A 62 -5.92 13.70 14.02
CA ARG A 62 -6.85 14.71 13.54
C ARG A 62 -6.16 16.04 13.41
N ALA A 63 -6.38 16.72 12.29
CA ALA A 63 -5.98 18.11 12.08
C ALA A 63 -7.22 18.89 11.62
N THR A 64 -7.55 19.99 12.30
CA THR A 64 -8.64 20.87 11.85
C THR A 64 -8.18 21.71 10.66
N GLU A 65 -9.12 22.32 9.95
CA GLU A 65 -8.79 23.39 8.99
C GLU A 65 -8.22 24.63 9.70
N VAL A 66 -7.55 25.48 8.93
CA VAL A 66 -6.94 26.72 9.45
C VAL A 66 -8.01 27.77 9.68
N LYS A 67 -8.07 28.27 10.91
CA LYS A 67 -9.01 29.29 11.36
C LYS A 67 -8.26 30.58 11.69
N PRO A 68 -8.83 31.77 11.45
CA PRO A 68 -8.23 33.02 11.89
C PRO A 68 -8.50 33.24 13.38
N MET A 69 -7.45 33.36 14.19
CA MET A 69 -7.51 33.72 15.61
C MET A 69 -7.14 35.19 15.79
N ILE A 70 -7.99 35.98 16.45
CA ILE A 70 -7.69 37.39 16.75
C ILE A 70 -6.60 37.45 17.82
N SER A 71 -5.53 38.19 17.54
CA SER A 71 -4.48 38.51 18.52
C SER A 71 -4.68 39.92 19.09
N VAL A 72 -5.05 40.89 18.25
CA VAL A 72 -5.36 42.26 18.68
C VAL A 72 -6.68 42.67 18.06
N ALA A 73 -7.67 42.97 18.90
CA ALA A 73 -8.94 43.54 18.50
C ALA A 73 -8.84 45.07 18.50
N THR A 74 -9.21 45.68 17.38
CA THR A 74 -9.25 47.14 17.22
C THR A 74 -10.68 47.61 17.21
N TYR A 75 -11.02 48.55 18.07
CA TYR A 75 -12.34 49.14 18.16
C TYR A 75 -12.31 50.62 17.80
N THR A 76 -13.29 51.06 17.03
CA THR A 76 -13.49 52.46 16.66
C THR A 76 -14.66 53.03 17.43
N CYS A 77 -14.51 54.22 18.01
CA CYS A 77 -15.64 54.91 18.61
C CYS A 77 -16.42 55.72 17.56
N ASP A 78 -17.74 55.58 17.54
CA ASP A 78 -18.60 56.25 16.54
C ASP A 78 -18.69 57.78 16.76
N ILE A 79 -18.38 58.27 17.97
CA ILE A 79 -18.51 59.70 18.33
C ILE A 79 -17.16 60.42 18.27
N CYS A 80 -16.14 59.93 18.99
CA CYS A 80 -14.84 60.60 19.05
C CYS A 80 -13.86 60.12 17.95
N GLY A 81 -14.20 59.06 17.21
CA GLY A 81 -13.32 58.52 16.16
C GLY A 81 -12.03 57.89 16.68
N SER A 82 -11.84 57.78 18.00
CA SER A 82 -10.63 57.18 18.57
C SER A 82 -10.60 55.67 18.33
N GLU A 83 -9.46 55.16 17.91
CA GLU A 83 -9.17 53.72 17.85
C GLU A 83 -8.68 53.23 19.21
N THR A 84 -9.16 52.07 19.66
CA THR A 84 -8.72 51.44 20.91
C THR A 84 -8.33 49.99 20.63
N TYR A 85 -7.22 49.54 21.22
CA TYR A 85 -6.65 48.23 20.95
C TYR A 85 -6.74 47.35 22.20
N GLN A 86 -7.29 46.15 22.04
CA GLN A 86 -7.37 45.13 23.07
C GLN A 86 -6.55 43.91 22.64
N PRO A 87 -5.39 43.62 23.26
CA PRO A 87 -4.67 42.37 23.03
C PRO A 87 -5.43 41.21 23.67
N ILE A 88 -5.54 40.10 22.94
CA ILE A 88 -6.31 38.91 23.34
C ILE A 88 -5.36 37.72 23.39
N THR A 89 -5.11 37.21 24.60
CA THR A 89 -4.29 36.01 24.83
C THR A 89 -5.15 34.76 25.10
N SER A 90 -6.35 34.96 25.65
CA SER A 90 -7.28 33.90 26.06
C SER A 90 -8.19 33.48 24.89
N PRO A 91 -8.63 32.21 24.81
CA PRO A 91 -9.62 31.77 23.83
C PRO A 91 -10.98 32.47 23.97
N THR A 92 -11.30 32.96 25.16
CA THR A 92 -12.52 33.71 25.44
C THR A 92 -12.15 35.11 25.94
N PHE A 93 -12.77 36.13 25.35
CA PHE A 93 -12.59 37.53 25.75
C PHE A 93 -13.94 38.25 25.76
N MET A 94 -14.04 39.32 26.56
CA MET A 94 -15.19 40.22 26.56
C MET A 94 -14.84 41.44 25.72
N PRO A 95 -15.66 41.81 24.71
CA PRO A 95 -15.41 42.99 23.91
C PRO A 95 -15.64 44.26 24.72
N LEU A 96 -14.84 45.29 24.45
CA LEU A 96 -15.06 46.62 25.01
C LEU A 96 -16.23 47.29 24.29
N VAL A 97 -17.24 47.71 25.06
CA VAL A 97 -18.44 48.38 24.53
C VAL A 97 -18.39 49.89 24.77
N MET A 98 -17.81 50.31 25.88
CA MET A 98 -17.68 51.72 26.26
C MET A 98 -16.31 52.25 25.89
N CYS A 99 -16.27 53.43 25.29
CA CYS A 99 -15.02 54.08 24.90
C CYS A 99 -14.23 54.56 26.13
N PRO A 100 -12.98 54.13 26.33
CA PRO A 100 -12.10 54.60 27.41
C PRO A 100 -11.42 55.95 27.11
N SER A 101 -11.67 56.58 25.95
CA SER A 101 -10.99 57.83 25.59
C SER A 101 -11.38 58.98 26.51
N GLN A 102 -10.41 59.84 26.85
CA GLN A 102 -10.66 60.99 27.71
C GLN A 102 -11.73 61.91 27.13
N ASP A 103 -11.77 62.09 25.81
CA ASP A 103 -12.77 62.91 25.13
C ASP A 103 -14.21 62.41 25.34
N CYS A 104 -14.43 61.09 25.32
CA CYS A 104 -15.77 60.53 25.55
C CYS A 104 -16.14 60.50 27.04
N VAL A 105 -15.16 60.30 27.92
CA VAL A 105 -15.37 60.25 29.37
C VAL A 105 -15.65 61.65 29.94
N ILE A 106 -14.86 62.66 29.54
CA ILE A 106 -15.02 64.05 30.00
C ILE A 106 -16.33 64.63 29.48
N ASN A 107 -16.66 64.41 28.20
CA ASN A 107 -17.87 64.94 27.58
C ASN A 107 -19.14 64.14 27.96
N LYS A 108 -19.02 63.03 28.71
CA LYS A 108 -20.12 62.11 29.06
C LYS A 108 -20.98 61.69 27.85
N SER A 109 -20.39 61.67 26.66
CA SER A 109 -21.10 61.39 25.41
C SER A 109 -21.40 59.90 25.24
N GLY A 110 -20.77 59.03 26.04
CA GLY A 110 -21.12 57.61 26.11
C GLY A 110 -20.95 56.88 24.77
N GLY A 111 -19.87 57.18 24.04
CA GLY A 111 -19.62 56.61 22.72
C GLY A 111 -19.51 55.09 22.74
N ARG A 112 -20.26 54.43 21.85
CA ARG A 112 -20.18 52.99 21.62
C ARG A 112 -18.95 52.66 20.80
N LEU A 113 -18.27 51.59 21.18
CA LEU A 113 -17.17 51.01 20.42
C LEU A 113 -17.70 49.96 19.44
N SER A 114 -17.31 50.10 18.18
CA SER A 114 -17.56 49.14 17.10
C SER A 114 -16.26 48.39 16.78
N LEU A 115 -16.31 47.04 16.72
CA LEU A 115 -15.13 46.23 16.38
C LEU A 115 -14.83 46.36 14.89
N GLN A 116 -13.59 46.73 14.54
CA GLN A 116 -13.15 46.86 13.16
C GLN A 116 -12.20 45.72 12.77
N THR A 117 -12.67 44.82 11.92
CA THR A 117 -11.87 43.68 11.41
C THR A 117 -10.63 44.12 10.65
N ARG A 118 -10.69 45.22 9.88
CA ARG A 118 -9.56 45.69 9.05
C ARG A 118 -8.37 46.19 9.85
N GLY A 119 -8.62 46.85 10.98
CA GLY A 119 -7.58 47.33 11.90
C GLY A 119 -7.13 46.26 12.89
N SER A 120 -7.85 45.13 12.97
CA SER A 120 -7.55 44.03 13.89
C SER A 120 -6.51 43.08 13.28
N LYS A 121 -5.71 42.45 14.13
CA LYS A 121 -4.70 41.48 13.71
C LYS A 121 -5.18 40.05 13.94
N PHE A 122 -5.14 39.26 12.87
CA PHE A 122 -5.47 37.83 12.87
C PHE A 122 -4.21 36.99 12.63
N ILE A 123 -4.13 35.87 13.34
CA ILE A 123 -3.08 34.85 13.19
C ILE A 123 -3.74 33.55 12.74
N LYS A 124 -3.07 32.78 11.90
CA LYS A 124 -3.53 31.44 11.53
C LYS A 124 -3.49 30.53 12.76
N PHE A 125 -4.58 29.84 13.02
CA PHE A 125 -4.71 28.91 14.13
C PHE A 125 -5.20 27.56 13.61
N GLN A 126 -4.60 26.49 14.12
CA GLN A 126 -4.98 25.13 13.80
C GLN A 126 -4.88 24.27 15.06
N GLU A 127 -5.90 23.43 15.30
CA GLU A 127 -5.88 22.45 16.37
C GLU A 127 -5.56 21.08 15.79
N ILE A 128 -4.61 20.39 16.42
CA ILE A 128 -4.11 19.09 15.99
C ILE A 128 -4.18 18.15 17.18
N LYS A 129 -4.72 16.95 17.00
CA LYS A 129 -4.67 15.88 17.99
C LYS A 129 -3.63 14.86 17.59
N ILE A 130 -2.75 14.55 18.52
CA ILE A 130 -1.77 13.48 18.39
C ILE A 130 -2.12 12.32 19.29
N GLN A 131 -1.73 11.13 18.89
CA GLN A 131 -1.86 9.89 19.64
C GLN A 131 -0.48 9.24 19.85
N GLU A 132 -0.34 8.50 20.94
CA GLU A 132 0.83 7.65 21.19
C GLU A 132 1.10 6.70 20.03
N HIS A 133 2.38 6.50 19.73
CA HIS A 133 2.80 5.44 18.81
C HIS A 133 2.50 4.06 19.42
N THR A 134 1.92 3.15 18.64
CA THR A 134 1.50 1.81 19.10
C THR A 134 2.64 1.05 19.78
N ASP A 135 3.87 1.11 19.25
CA ASP A 135 5.04 0.42 19.81
C ASP A 135 5.42 0.86 21.23
N GLN A 136 5.03 2.08 21.62
CA GLN A 136 5.34 2.65 22.94
C GLN A 136 4.23 2.38 23.95
N VAL A 137 3.12 1.77 23.53
CA VAL A 137 1.97 1.49 24.39
C VAL A 137 2.24 0.17 25.14
N PRO A 138 2.28 0.19 26.48
CA PRO A 138 2.41 -1.04 27.25
C PRO A 138 1.17 -1.92 27.09
N ILE A 139 1.40 -3.23 27.06
CA ILE A 139 0.38 -4.27 26.85
C ILE A 139 -0.80 -4.06 27.80
N GLY A 140 -2.02 -4.04 27.25
CA GLY A 140 -3.26 -3.89 28.02
C GLY A 140 -3.73 -2.45 28.28
N ASN A 141 -2.95 -1.43 27.90
CA ASN A 141 -3.38 -0.03 28.02
C ASN A 141 -3.87 0.56 26.70
N ILE A 142 -4.81 1.50 26.79
CA ILE A 142 -5.29 2.27 25.64
C ILE A 142 -4.29 3.40 25.33
N PRO A 143 -3.97 3.67 24.05
CA PRO A 143 -3.16 4.81 23.64
C PRO A 143 -3.80 6.14 24.04
N ARG A 144 -3.02 7.03 24.65
CA ARG A 144 -3.49 8.37 25.04
C ARG A 144 -3.36 9.36 23.88
N SER A 145 -4.21 10.39 23.89
CA SER A 145 -4.14 11.50 22.94
C SER A 145 -3.88 12.83 23.64
N MET A 146 -3.24 13.75 22.93
CA MET A 146 -2.98 15.13 23.38
C MET A 146 -3.39 16.12 22.31
N THR A 147 -3.85 17.29 22.73
CA THR A 147 -4.18 18.42 21.87
C THR A 147 -2.98 19.34 21.70
N ILE A 148 -2.80 19.83 20.48
CA ILE A 148 -1.71 20.69 20.06
C ILE A 148 -2.31 21.89 19.37
N TRP A 149 -1.83 23.07 19.75
CA TRP A 149 -2.17 24.33 19.12
C TRP A 149 -1.01 24.76 18.23
N CYS A 150 -1.30 24.88 16.95
CA CYS A 150 -0.37 25.37 15.95
C CYS A 150 -0.79 26.79 15.55
N ARG A 151 0.11 27.74 15.75
CA ARG A 151 -0.09 29.14 15.38
C ARG A 151 0.80 29.50 14.18
N GLY A 152 0.37 30.50 13.42
CA GLY A 152 1.19 31.16 12.43
C GLY A 152 1.65 30.27 11.27
N THR A 153 2.96 30.25 11.02
CA THR A 153 3.57 29.49 9.90
C THR A 153 3.54 27.98 10.09
N ASN A 154 3.37 27.48 11.32
CA ASN A 154 3.34 26.04 11.59
C ASN A 154 2.02 25.36 11.19
N THR A 155 1.07 26.12 10.66
CA THR A 155 -0.21 25.61 10.19
C THR A 155 -0.07 24.88 8.84
N ARG A 156 -0.87 23.83 8.62
CA ARG A 156 -0.90 22.97 7.41
C ARG A 156 0.37 22.14 7.15
N LEU A 157 1.24 21.96 8.14
CA LEU A 157 2.47 21.17 7.98
C LEU A 157 2.27 19.65 8.09
N CYS A 158 1.23 19.19 8.79
CA CYS A 158 0.99 17.75 8.98
C CYS A 158 -0.42 17.35 8.57
N GLN A 159 -0.54 16.10 8.11
CA GLN A 159 -1.80 15.48 7.75
C GLN A 159 -2.18 14.39 8.77
N PRO A 160 -3.47 14.04 8.90
CA PRO A 160 -3.89 12.87 9.65
C PRO A 160 -3.20 11.60 9.13
N GLY A 161 -2.72 10.75 10.04
CA GLY A 161 -1.92 9.56 9.75
C GLY A 161 -0.41 9.79 9.80
N ASP A 162 0.06 11.04 9.86
CA ASP A 162 1.50 11.30 9.87
C ASP A 162 2.14 11.05 11.25
N HIS A 163 3.24 10.30 11.29
CA HIS A 163 4.17 10.29 12.41
C HIS A 163 4.87 11.65 12.47
N VAL A 164 4.79 12.33 13.61
CA VAL A 164 5.36 13.67 13.83
C VAL A 164 6.13 13.74 15.13
N ALA A 165 7.23 14.49 15.11
CA ALA A 165 7.91 15.02 16.29
C ALA A 165 7.52 16.49 16.42
N ILE A 166 6.86 16.84 17.52
CA ILE A 166 6.43 18.20 17.81
C ILE A 166 7.20 18.72 19.00
N SER A 167 7.87 19.85 18.83
CA SER A 167 8.53 20.58 19.91
C SER A 167 7.67 21.78 20.28
N GLY A 168 7.37 21.91 21.57
CA GLY A 168 6.45 22.92 22.05
C GLY A 168 6.42 23.03 23.57
N ILE A 169 5.70 24.03 24.07
CA ILE A 169 5.56 24.26 25.50
C ILE A 169 4.27 23.60 25.98
N PHE A 170 4.36 22.82 27.05
CA PHE A 170 3.19 22.17 27.64
C PHE A 170 2.50 23.09 28.64
N LEU A 171 1.24 23.46 28.37
CA LEU A 171 0.49 24.45 29.13
C LEU A 171 -0.90 23.92 29.54
N PRO A 172 -1.40 24.28 30.74
CA PRO A 172 -2.78 24.04 31.11
C PRO A 172 -3.69 25.08 30.43
N LEU A 173 -4.85 24.63 29.97
CA LEU A 173 -5.93 25.48 29.48
C LEU A 173 -6.86 25.83 30.64
N LEU A 174 -7.01 27.13 30.88
CA LEU A 174 -8.01 27.64 31.81
C LEU A 174 -9.32 27.85 31.06
N ARG A 175 -10.35 27.07 31.38
CA ARG A 175 -11.72 27.33 30.93
C ARG A 175 -12.45 28.15 31.97
N THR A 176 -13.01 29.29 31.55
CA THR A 176 -13.81 30.16 32.41
C THR A 176 -15.30 29.79 32.36
N GLY A 177 -16.03 29.99 33.46
CA GLY A 177 -17.50 29.87 33.53
C GLY A 177 -18.03 28.58 34.17
N PHE A 178 -19.24 28.15 33.80
CA PHE A 178 -19.96 27.01 34.41
C PHE A 178 -19.18 25.68 34.35
N ARG A 179 -18.34 25.49 33.33
CA ARG A 179 -17.45 24.32 33.19
C ARG A 179 -16.34 24.30 34.23
N GLN A 180 -15.87 25.46 34.70
CA GLN A 180 -14.88 25.56 35.78
C GLN A 180 -15.45 25.08 37.11
N MET A 181 -16.74 25.36 37.35
CA MET A 181 -17.43 24.96 38.58
C MET A 181 -17.67 23.44 38.65
N THR A 182 -17.87 22.78 37.49
CA THR A 182 -18.04 21.32 37.42
C THR A 182 -16.71 20.56 37.38
N GLN A 183 -15.67 21.12 36.78
CA GLN A 183 -14.36 20.47 36.66
C GLN A 183 -13.40 20.79 37.82
N GLY A 184 -13.72 21.76 38.67
CA GLY A 184 -12.90 22.12 39.84
C GLY A 184 -11.49 22.57 39.42
N LEU A 185 -10.46 21.92 39.97
CA LEU A 185 -9.04 22.19 39.67
C LEU A 185 -8.48 21.35 38.50
N LEU A 186 -9.29 20.51 37.87
CA LEU A 186 -8.86 19.71 36.71
C LEU A 186 -8.73 20.63 35.48
N SER A 187 -7.51 20.96 35.11
CA SER A 187 -7.21 21.71 33.89
C SER A 187 -6.99 20.76 32.71
N ASP A 188 -7.71 20.99 31.62
CA ASP A 188 -7.34 20.42 30.31
C ASP A 188 -5.93 20.92 29.95
N THR A 189 -5.15 20.14 29.21
CA THR A 189 -3.78 20.51 28.84
C THR A 189 -3.59 20.51 27.34
N PHE A 190 -2.78 21.43 26.82
CA PHE A 190 -2.41 21.48 25.40
C PHE A 190 -0.92 21.79 25.24
N ILE A 191 -0.37 21.46 24.08
CA ILE A 191 0.99 21.84 23.69
C ILE A 191 0.92 22.99 22.70
N GLU A 192 1.60 24.09 22.98
CA GLU A 192 1.83 25.15 22.00
C GLU A 192 3.02 24.78 21.11
N ALA A 193 2.75 24.48 19.84
CA ALA A 193 3.75 23.96 18.91
C ALA A 193 4.65 25.07 18.35
N HIS A 194 5.95 24.92 18.57
CA HIS A 194 6.97 25.80 17.99
C HIS A 194 7.60 25.21 16.73
N ARG A 195 7.79 23.88 16.69
CA ARG A 195 8.33 23.20 15.51
C ARG A 195 7.67 21.85 15.33
N ILE A 196 7.24 21.57 14.11
CA ILE A 196 6.67 20.28 13.70
C ILE A 196 7.66 19.67 12.70
N ILE A 197 8.09 18.45 12.97
CA ILE A 197 8.94 17.65 12.09
C ILE A 197 8.16 16.39 11.75
N LEU A 198 7.97 16.10 10.47
CA LEU A 198 7.37 14.85 10.01
C LEU A 198 8.43 13.75 10.15
N LEU A 199 8.09 12.68 10.86
CA LEU A 199 8.91 11.48 11.08
C LEU A 199 8.54 10.32 10.18
N ASN A 200 7.38 10.37 9.50
CA ASN A 200 7.11 9.47 8.36
C ASN A 200 8.28 9.52 7.38
N LYS A 201 8.80 10.74 7.22
CA LYS A 201 10.07 11.07 6.61
C LYS A 201 11.16 11.05 7.67
N SER A 202 11.46 9.91 8.26
CA SER A 202 12.59 9.80 9.21
C SER A 202 13.79 10.56 8.65
N GLU A 203 14.66 11.14 9.48
CA GLU A 203 15.86 11.90 9.03
C GLU A 203 16.74 11.14 8.01
N ASP A 204 16.48 9.85 7.81
CA ASP A 204 16.89 9.03 6.67
C ASP A 204 16.36 9.51 5.27
N GLU A 205 15.32 10.36 5.18
CA GLU A 205 14.78 10.92 3.93
C GLU A 205 15.45 12.22 3.47
N GLU A 206 16.18 12.95 4.32
CA GLU A 206 17.11 13.99 3.80
C GLU A 206 18.24 13.33 2.97
N MET A 207 18.43 12.02 3.12
CA MET A 207 19.22 11.17 2.23
C MET A 207 18.40 10.47 1.12
N GLU A 208 17.05 10.52 1.16
CA GLU A 208 16.16 10.04 0.08
C GLU A 208 15.87 11.14 -0.97
N ASP A 209 15.92 12.42 -0.60
CA ASP A 209 15.91 13.55 -1.55
C ASP A 209 17.27 13.78 -2.21
N LYS A 210 18.35 13.22 -1.65
CA LYS A 210 19.54 12.95 -2.46
C LYS A 210 19.12 11.85 -3.41
N GLU A 211 19.07 12.17 -4.70
CA GLU A 211 18.99 11.17 -5.75
C GLU A 211 19.94 10.02 -5.40
N MET A 212 19.49 8.78 -5.59
CA MET A 212 20.40 7.65 -5.71
C MET A 212 21.61 8.15 -6.50
N ASN A 213 22.82 8.11 -5.92
CA ASN A 213 24.00 8.41 -6.73
C ASN A 213 23.88 7.48 -7.93
N ASP A 214 23.83 8.02 -9.14
CA ASP A 214 23.67 7.24 -10.37
C ASP A 214 24.67 6.06 -10.42
N ALA A 215 25.78 6.19 -9.70
CA ALA A 215 26.74 5.13 -9.39
C ALA A 215 26.15 3.87 -8.73
N GLU A 216 25.45 3.95 -7.58
CA GLU A 216 24.94 2.70 -6.94
C GLU A 216 23.74 2.12 -7.72
N LEU A 217 23.02 2.94 -8.50
CA LEU A 217 22.03 2.42 -9.46
C LEU A 217 22.74 1.66 -10.58
N ALA A 218 23.82 2.22 -11.15
CA ALA A 218 24.60 1.57 -12.19
C ALA A 218 25.19 0.23 -11.71
N ASP A 219 25.64 0.15 -10.45
CA ASP A 219 26.13 -1.10 -9.85
C ASP A 219 25.02 -2.15 -9.74
N ILE A 220 23.83 -1.75 -9.31
CA ILE A 220 22.65 -2.64 -9.23
C ILE A 220 22.21 -3.09 -10.63
N PHE A 221 22.31 -2.22 -11.65
CA PHE A 221 21.97 -2.56 -13.04
C PHE A 221 23.04 -3.38 -13.76
N ALA A 222 24.30 -3.30 -13.34
CA ALA A 222 25.41 -4.05 -13.96
C ALA A 222 25.32 -5.55 -13.66
N GLU A 223 24.63 -5.94 -12.59
CA GLU A 223 24.40 -7.34 -12.25
C GLU A 223 23.35 -7.99 -13.16
N LYS A 224 23.75 -9.11 -13.76
CA LYS A 224 22.84 -10.00 -14.49
C LYS A 224 21.95 -10.69 -13.45
N ASP A 225 20.63 -10.61 -13.62
CA ASP A 225 19.57 -11.19 -12.78
C ASP A 225 19.02 -10.31 -11.63
N LEU A 226 18.96 -8.99 -11.85
CA LEU A 226 18.36 -8.03 -10.91
C LEU A 226 16.91 -8.39 -10.49
N TYR A 227 16.08 -8.86 -11.42
CA TYR A 227 14.67 -9.16 -11.15
C TYR A 227 14.50 -10.31 -10.14
N ASP A 228 15.28 -11.38 -10.29
CA ASP A 228 15.23 -12.53 -9.39
C ASP A 228 15.83 -12.19 -8.02
N ARG A 229 16.94 -11.42 -8.00
CA ARG A 229 17.55 -10.94 -6.75
C ARG A 229 16.60 -10.05 -5.95
N LEU A 230 15.89 -9.14 -6.62
CA LEU A 230 14.88 -8.28 -5.98
C LEU A 230 13.71 -9.12 -5.44
N ALA A 231 13.24 -10.10 -6.21
CA ALA A 231 12.17 -10.99 -5.79
C ALA A 231 12.57 -11.84 -4.57
N GLN A 232 13.78 -12.41 -4.55
CA GLN A 232 14.28 -13.20 -3.41
C GLN A 232 14.53 -12.34 -2.17
N SER A 233 14.86 -11.05 -2.34
CA SER A 233 15.01 -10.07 -1.26
C SER A 233 13.68 -9.64 -0.64
N ILE A 234 12.53 -9.97 -1.24
CA ILE A 234 11.22 -9.79 -0.61
C ILE A 234 10.92 -10.97 0.32
N ALA A 235 10.65 -10.67 1.59
CA ALA A 235 10.38 -11.64 2.65
C ALA A 235 11.37 -12.83 2.62
N PRO A 236 12.67 -12.58 2.77
CA PRO A 236 13.70 -13.62 2.74
C PRO A 236 13.60 -14.63 3.91
N GLU A 237 12.90 -14.25 4.99
CA GLU A 237 12.52 -15.14 6.09
C GLU A 237 11.67 -16.34 5.62
N ILE A 238 10.91 -16.17 4.53
CA ILE A 238 10.04 -17.21 3.97
C ILE A 238 10.77 -17.88 2.80
N TYR A 239 11.00 -19.18 2.92
CA TYR A 239 11.58 -19.99 1.86
C TYR A 239 10.56 -20.29 0.74
N GLY A 240 11.02 -20.27 -0.51
CA GLY A 240 10.21 -20.59 -1.69
C GLY A 240 9.32 -19.44 -2.19
N HIS A 241 8.23 -19.81 -2.87
CA HIS A 241 7.24 -18.89 -3.45
C HIS A 241 7.83 -17.79 -4.36
N GLU A 242 8.79 -18.13 -5.21
CA GLU A 242 9.49 -17.15 -6.06
C GLU A 242 8.52 -16.38 -6.97
N ASP A 243 7.60 -17.08 -7.65
CA ASP A 243 6.63 -16.43 -8.55
C ASP A 243 5.66 -15.50 -7.79
N ILE A 244 5.32 -15.82 -6.54
CA ILE A 244 4.47 -14.97 -5.69
C ILE A 244 5.24 -13.71 -5.29
N LYS A 245 6.52 -13.85 -4.89
CA LYS A 245 7.38 -12.72 -4.55
C LYS A 245 7.60 -11.79 -5.75
N LYS A 246 7.76 -12.35 -6.95
CA LYS A 246 7.77 -11.60 -8.23
C LYS A 246 6.48 -10.81 -8.44
N ALA A 247 5.32 -11.45 -8.24
CA ALA A 247 4.04 -10.76 -8.33
C ALA A 247 3.88 -9.63 -7.29
N LEU A 248 4.38 -9.83 -6.06
CA LEU A 248 4.38 -8.79 -5.01
C LEU A 248 5.34 -7.64 -5.34
N LEU A 249 6.47 -7.91 -5.99
CA LEU A 249 7.37 -6.87 -6.50
C LEU A 249 6.65 -6.00 -7.56
N LEU A 250 5.94 -6.63 -8.49
CA LEU A 250 5.14 -5.90 -9.49
C LEU A 250 4.01 -5.09 -8.86
N LEU A 251 3.36 -5.62 -7.83
CA LEU A 251 2.37 -4.89 -7.03
C LEU A 251 2.99 -3.64 -6.39
N LEU A 252 4.20 -3.76 -5.84
CA LEU A 252 4.90 -2.64 -5.17
C LEU A 252 5.26 -1.52 -6.14
N VAL A 253 5.69 -1.84 -7.36
CA VAL A 253 6.01 -0.85 -8.40
C VAL A 253 4.74 -0.27 -9.03
N GLY A 254 3.77 -1.13 -9.36
CA GLY A 254 2.53 -0.75 -10.03
C GLY A 254 2.72 -0.42 -11.52
N GLY A 255 1.64 -0.51 -12.29
CA GLY A 255 1.58 -0.10 -13.69
C GLY A 255 1.23 1.37 -13.87
N ILE A 256 1.06 1.79 -15.12
CA ILE A 256 0.84 3.21 -15.47
C ILE A 256 -0.64 3.53 -15.52
N ASP A 257 -1.05 4.60 -14.84
CA ASP A 257 -2.38 5.19 -14.99
C ASP A 257 -2.46 5.95 -16.33
N LYS A 258 -3.47 5.65 -17.14
CA LYS A 258 -3.71 6.36 -18.41
C LYS A 258 -5.08 7.04 -18.38
N SER A 259 -5.17 8.24 -18.96
CA SER A 259 -6.45 8.94 -19.13
C SER A 259 -6.69 9.35 -20.59
N PRO A 260 -6.83 8.40 -21.53
CA PRO A 260 -7.17 8.74 -22.90
C PRO A 260 -8.62 9.28 -22.96
N GLN A 261 -8.80 10.48 -23.49
CA GLN A 261 -10.12 11.07 -23.80
C GLN A 261 -11.11 11.10 -22.61
N GLY A 262 -10.62 11.34 -21.39
CA GLY A 262 -11.47 11.48 -20.20
C GLY A 262 -11.88 10.17 -19.52
N MET A 263 -11.63 9.01 -20.14
CA MET A 263 -11.77 7.72 -19.47
C MET A 263 -10.49 7.39 -18.70
N LYS A 264 -10.56 7.33 -17.37
CA LYS A 264 -9.43 6.93 -16.54
C LYS A 264 -9.29 5.41 -16.54
N VAL A 265 -8.14 4.91 -16.96
CA VAL A 265 -7.73 3.51 -16.87
C VAL A 265 -6.73 3.39 -15.73
N ARG A 266 -7.08 2.61 -14.71
CA ARG A 266 -6.18 2.33 -13.59
C ARG A 266 -4.92 1.59 -14.06
N GLY A 267 -3.79 1.94 -13.47
CA GLY A 267 -2.49 1.27 -13.58
C GLY A 267 -2.14 0.42 -12.35
N ASN A 268 -2.83 0.63 -11.24
CA ASN A 268 -2.68 -0.17 -10.01
C ASN A 268 -2.96 -1.65 -10.28
N ILE A 269 -2.11 -2.53 -9.75
CA ILE A 269 -2.27 -3.98 -9.81
C ILE A 269 -2.97 -4.43 -8.53
N ASN A 270 -3.89 -5.38 -8.65
CA ASN A 270 -4.55 -6.02 -7.51
C ASN A 270 -4.20 -7.51 -7.48
N VAL A 271 -3.73 -8.00 -6.33
CA VAL A 271 -3.30 -9.39 -6.15
C VAL A 271 -4.11 -10.03 -5.02
N CYS A 272 -4.57 -11.26 -5.24
CA CYS A 272 -5.23 -12.07 -4.23
C CYS A 272 -4.46 -13.37 -4.00
N LEU A 273 -4.08 -13.62 -2.74
CA LEU A 273 -3.42 -14.82 -2.26
C LEU A 273 -4.45 -15.73 -1.60
N MET A 274 -4.80 -16.81 -2.27
CA MET A 274 -5.67 -17.85 -1.74
C MET A 274 -4.85 -19.09 -1.39
N GLY A 275 -5.24 -19.85 -0.38
CA GLY A 275 -4.53 -21.09 -0.06
C GLY A 275 -4.85 -21.67 1.30
N ASP A 276 -4.15 -22.72 1.68
CA ASP A 276 -4.35 -23.39 2.96
C ASP A 276 -3.76 -22.57 4.14
N PRO A 277 -4.23 -22.79 5.38
CA PRO A 277 -3.58 -22.23 6.56
C PRO A 277 -2.18 -22.83 6.72
N GLY A 278 -1.22 -22.02 7.16
CA GLY A 278 0.17 -22.44 7.38
C GLY A 278 1.15 -21.97 6.31
N VAL A 279 0.68 -21.45 5.17
CA VAL A 279 1.54 -21.02 4.06
C VAL A 279 2.07 -19.58 4.20
N ALA A 280 2.28 -19.12 5.44
CA ALA A 280 2.85 -17.80 5.77
C ALA A 280 2.24 -16.55 5.07
N LYS A 281 1.00 -16.62 4.56
CA LYS A 281 0.36 -15.51 3.80
C LYS A 281 0.31 -14.20 4.60
N SER A 282 -0.16 -14.24 5.84
CA SER A 282 -0.26 -13.05 6.70
C SER A 282 1.11 -12.42 6.97
N GLN A 283 2.18 -13.23 7.00
CA GLN A 283 3.55 -12.70 7.10
C GLN A 283 3.98 -11.98 5.81
N LEU A 284 3.62 -12.50 4.62
CA LEU A 284 3.85 -11.78 3.36
C LEU A 284 3.14 -10.42 3.33
N LEU A 285 1.86 -10.35 3.75
CA LEU A 285 1.13 -9.09 3.85
C LEU A 285 1.78 -8.12 4.85
N SER A 286 2.18 -8.62 6.02
CA SER A 286 2.86 -7.82 7.03
C SER A 286 4.20 -7.28 6.51
N TYR A 287 4.97 -8.09 5.78
CA TYR A 287 6.22 -7.67 5.16
C TYR A 287 6.00 -6.58 4.11
N VAL A 288 5.03 -6.76 3.20
CA VAL A 288 4.68 -5.76 2.18
C VAL A 288 4.20 -4.46 2.82
N ASN A 289 3.42 -4.54 3.90
CA ASN A 289 2.99 -3.37 4.67
C ASN A 289 4.15 -2.63 5.36
N ARG A 290 5.24 -3.32 5.72
CA ARG A 290 6.45 -2.65 6.22
C ARG A 290 7.29 -2.07 5.09
N LEU A 291 7.33 -2.72 3.92
CA LEU A 291 8.16 -2.28 2.80
C LEU A 291 7.59 -1.05 2.09
N ALA A 292 6.26 -0.99 1.89
CA ALA A 292 5.59 0.13 1.23
C ALA A 292 5.69 1.44 2.04
N GLN A 293 5.84 2.58 1.35
CA GLN A 293 5.88 3.91 1.99
C GLN A 293 4.53 4.33 2.57
N ARG A 294 3.44 3.94 1.89
CA ARG A 294 2.06 4.16 2.32
C ARG A 294 1.34 2.83 2.23
N SER A 295 0.92 2.32 3.37
CA SER A 295 0.12 1.12 3.42
C SER A 295 -0.71 1.04 4.68
N GLN A 296 -1.80 0.30 4.59
CA GLN A 296 -2.67 0.02 5.71
C GLN A 296 -2.89 -1.49 5.78
N TYR A 297 -2.79 -2.03 7.00
CA TYR A 297 -3.08 -3.44 7.27
C TYR A 297 -4.43 -3.54 7.97
N THR A 298 -5.32 -4.33 7.37
CA THR A 298 -6.68 -4.54 7.89
C THR A 298 -7.04 -6.02 7.85
N THR A 299 -7.95 -6.42 8.72
CA THR A 299 -8.51 -7.79 8.70
C THR A 299 -9.97 -7.70 8.31
N GLY A 300 -10.46 -8.67 7.55
CA GLY A 300 -11.81 -8.67 7.00
C GLY A 300 -12.91 -8.68 8.07
N ARG A 301 -12.63 -9.20 9.27
CA ARG A 301 -13.53 -9.11 10.44
C ARG A 301 -13.28 -7.88 11.31
N GLY A 302 -12.04 -7.40 11.40
CA GLY A 302 -11.67 -6.28 12.26
C GLY A 302 -12.05 -4.92 11.69
N SER A 303 -12.30 -4.84 10.39
CA SER A 303 -12.68 -3.61 9.71
C SER A 303 -14.13 -3.66 9.26
N SER A 304 -14.97 -2.80 9.83
CA SER A 304 -16.32 -2.54 9.32
C SER A 304 -16.25 -1.62 8.10
N GLY A 305 -17.31 -1.57 7.28
CA GLY A 305 -17.36 -0.71 6.10
C GLY A 305 -17.11 0.76 6.38
N VAL A 306 -17.47 1.25 7.57
CA VAL A 306 -17.15 2.62 8.02
C VAL A 306 -15.65 2.80 8.25
N GLY A 307 -14.98 1.80 8.83
CA GLY A 307 -13.54 1.78 9.02
C GLY A 307 -12.74 1.60 7.72
N LEU A 308 -13.32 0.98 6.70
CA LEU A 308 -12.71 0.86 5.36
C LEU A 308 -12.91 2.12 4.51
N THR A 309 -14.11 2.70 4.52
CA THR A 309 -14.49 3.83 3.66
C THR A 309 -14.20 5.18 4.30
N SER A 310 -15.11 5.68 5.12
CA SER A 310 -15.00 6.93 5.85
C SER A 310 -16.09 6.99 6.91
N ALA A 311 -15.74 7.61 8.04
CA ALA A 311 -16.65 7.91 9.13
C ALA A 311 -17.01 9.40 9.14
N LEU A 312 -18.23 9.72 9.58
CA LEU A 312 -18.64 11.09 9.87
C LEU A 312 -18.54 11.35 11.35
N ILE A 313 -17.76 12.37 11.73
CA ILE A 313 -17.49 12.71 13.13
C ILE A 313 -17.77 14.20 13.33
N LYS A 314 -18.41 14.55 14.44
CA LYS A 314 -18.64 15.96 14.81
C LYS A 314 -17.36 16.59 15.35
N ASP A 315 -17.01 17.77 14.86
CA ASP A 315 -15.94 18.58 15.43
C ASP A 315 -16.36 19.15 16.79
N PRO A 316 -15.59 18.93 17.88
CA PRO A 316 -15.95 19.48 19.18
C PRO A 316 -15.89 21.02 19.24
N VAL A 317 -15.18 21.68 18.32
CA VAL A 317 -15.04 23.14 18.28
C VAL A 317 -16.14 23.78 17.43
N THR A 318 -16.36 23.31 16.21
CA THR A 318 -17.35 23.91 15.29
C THR A 318 -18.71 23.23 15.34
N ASN A 319 -18.82 22.06 15.95
CA ASN A 319 -19.99 21.17 15.87
C ASN A 319 -20.36 20.77 14.43
N GLU A 320 -19.48 21.00 13.45
CA GLU A 320 -19.68 20.59 12.07
C GLU A 320 -19.33 19.11 11.90
N LEU A 321 -19.99 18.47 10.93
CA LEU A 321 -19.71 17.09 10.56
C LEU A 321 -18.49 17.06 9.63
N VAL A 322 -17.40 16.45 10.08
CA VAL A 322 -16.17 16.24 9.32
C VAL A 322 -16.10 14.78 8.89
N LEU A 323 -15.63 14.55 7.66
CA LEU A 323 -15.33 13.22 7.13
C LEU A 323 -13.92 12.80 7.58
N GLU A 324 -13.83 11.66 8.27
CA GLU A 324 -12.57 10.99 8.58
C GLU A 324 -12.39 9.83 7.60
N GLY A 325 -11.25 9.78 6.91
CA GLY A 325 -10.95 8.72 5.94
C GLY A 325 -10.74 7.37 6.63
N GLY A 326 -11.33 6.31 6.06
CA GLY A 326 -11.06 4.94 6.46
C GLY A 326 -9.75 4.42 5.88
N ALA A 327 -9.44 3.14 6.13
CA ALA A 327 -8.20 2.50 5.73
C ALA A 327 -7.90 2.63 4.21
N LEU A 328 -8.91 2.54 3.35
CA LEU A 328 -8.73 2.67 1.90
C LEU A 328 -8.42 4.11 1.47
N VAL A 329 -8.98 5.11 2.17
CA VAL A 329 -8.71 6.52 1.89
C VAL A 329 -7.32 6.90 2.39
N LEU A 330 -6.93 6.41 3.57
CA LEU A 330 -5.60 6.64 4.15
C LEU A 330 -4.48 5.98 3.33
N ALA A 331 -4.78 4.89 2.62
CA ALA A 331 -3.84 4.18 1.76
C ALA A 331 -3.76 4.73 0.33
N ASP A 332 -4.30 5.93 0.02
CA ASP A 332 -4.23 6.53 -1.34
C ASP A 332 -2.79 6.57 -1.88
N GLN A 333 -2.61 6.17 -3.15
CA GLN A 333 -1.33 5.96 -3.84
C GLN A 333 -0.39 4.93 -3.18
N GLY A 334 -0.94 4.11 -2.29
CA GLY A 334 -0.24 3.05 -1.56
C GLY A 334 -0.88 1.68 -1.75
N ILE A 335 -0.63 0.80 -0.78
CA ILE A 335 -1.14 -0.58 -0.78
C ILE A 335 -2.04 -0.80 0.43
N CYS A 336 -3.27 -1.26 0.20
CA CYS A 336 -4.15 -1.74 1.26
C CYS A 336 -4.03 -3.26 1.35
N CYS A 337 -3.51 -3.74 2.49
CA CYS A 337 -3.39 -5.15 2.81
C CYS A 337 -4.64 -5.59 3.59
N ILE A 338 -5.35 -6.59 3.07
CA ILE A 338 -6.56 -7.14 3.68
C ILE A 338 -6.36 -8.63 3.91
N ASP A 339 -6.29 -9.03 5.18
CA ASP A 339 -6.28 -10.44 5.58
C ASP A 339 -7.71 -10.96 5.86
N GLU A 340 -7.92 -12.26 5.77
CA GLU A 340 -9.24 -12.92 5.92
C GLU A 340 -10.34 -12.30 5.06
N PHE A 341 -10.04 -12.05 3.80
CA PHE A 341 -10.94 -11.41 2.84
C PHE A 341 -12.25 -12.19 2.63
N ASP A 342 -12.23 -13.51 2.79
CA ASP A 342 -13.41 -14.38 2.72
C ASP A 342 -14.43 -14.07 3.81
N LYS A 343 -13.99 -13.60 4.99
CA LYS A 343 -14.85 -13.33 6.15
C LYS A 343 -15.47 -11.93 6.16
N MET A 344 -15.22 -11.13 5.13
CA MET A 344 -15.81 -9.80 4.99
C MET A 344 -17.31 -9.86 4.72
N THR A 345 -18.04 -8.90 5.30
CA THR A 345 -19.48 -8.75 5.05
C THR A 345 -19.76 -8.29 3.63
N GLU A 346 -20.96 -8.58 3.11
CA GLU A 346 -21.34 -8.21 1.75
C GLU A 346 -21.38 -6.69 1.51
N HIS A 347 -21.79 -5.91 2.52
CA HIS A 347 -21.76 -4.44 2.46
C HIS A 347 -20.34 -3.90 2.32
N ASP A 348 -19.36 -4.51 2.97
CA ASP A 348 -17.97 -4.06 2.89
C ASP A 348 -17.34 -4.41 1.54
N ARG A 349 -17.80 -5.52 0.93
CA ARG A 349 -17.43 -5.90 -0.44
C ARG A 349 -17.93 -4.89 -1.48
N THR A 350 -19.07 -4.21 -1.27
CA THR A 350 -19.54 -3.19 -2.22
C THR A 350 -18.63 -1.96 -2.27
N ALA A 351 -18.08 -1.56 -1.13
CA ALA A 351 -17.08 -0.48 -1.09
C ALA A 351 -15.81 -0.86 -1.87
N ILE A 352 -15.35 -2.11 -1.72
CA ILE A 352 -14.18 -2.61 -2.45
C ILE A 352 -14.45 -2.67 -3.96
N TYR A 353 -15.66 -3.05 -4.38
CA TYR A 353 -16.03 -2.99 -5.79
C TYR A 353 -15.81 -1.58 -6.35
N GLU A 354 -16.33 -0.57 -5.66
CA GLU A 354 -16.19 0.82 -6.11
C GLU A 354 -14.72 1.22 -6.27
N VAL A 355 -13.90 0.94 -5.26
CA VAL A 355 -12.47 1.26 -5.25
C VAL A 355 -11.71 0.55 -6.38
N MET A 356 -11.96 -0.74 -6.61
CA MET A 356 -11.24 -1.51 -7.65
C MET A 356 -11.57 -1.07 -9.09
N GLU A 357 -12.76 -0.50 -9.31
CA GLU A 357 -13.19 -0.08 -10.65
C GLU A 357 -12.90 1.39 -10.91
N GLN A 358 -13.29 2.27 -9.99
CA GLN A 358 -13.25 3.73 -10.17
C GLN A 358 -12.10 4.41 -9.42
N GLN A 359 -11.44 3.71 -8.49
CA GLN A 359 -10.45 4.30 -7.57
C GLN A 359 -11.01 5.48 -6.76
N THR A 360 -12.32 5.47 -6.52
CA THR A 360 -13.04 6.49 -5.73
C THR A 360 -14.03 5.81 -4.80
N ILE A 361 -14.38 6.49 -3.72
CA ILE A 361 -15.40 6.09 -2.76
C ILE A 361 -16.43 7.20 -2.71
N SER A 362 -17.66 6.91 -3.14
CA SER A 362 -18.78 7.83 -3.05
C SER A 362 -19.48 7.70 -1.70
N ILE A 363 -19.65 8.84 -1.04
CA ILE A 363 -20.30 8.92 0.27
C ILE A 363 -21.49 9.86 0.12
N ALA A 364 -22.66 9.33 0.42
CA ALA A 364 -23.92 10.07 0.52
C ALA A 364 -24.50 9.84 1.93
N LYS A 365 -24.00 10.59 2.92
CA LYS A 365 -24.42 10.45 4.32
C LYS A 365 -24.57 11.82 4.99
N ALA A 366 -25.60 11.95 5.83
CA ALA A 366 -25.88 13.16 6.62
C ALA A 366 -25.86 14.49 5.82
N GLY A 367 -26.36 14.47 4.58
CA GLY A 367 -26.40 15.65 3.70
C GLY A 367 -25.09 15.97 2.98
N ILE A 368 -24.03 15.19 3.21
CA ILE A 368 -22.76 15.30 2.49
C ILE A 368 -22.77 14.30 1.34
N LEU A 369 -22.72 14.83 0.10
CA LEU A 369 -22.60 14.06 -1.13
C LEU A 369 -21.23 14.37 -1.74
N THR A 370 -20.25 13.53 -1.44
CA THR A 370 -18.85 13.75 -1.84
C THR A 370 -18.22 12.43 -2.28
N SER A 371 -17.35 12.49 -3.28
CA SER A 371 -16.47 11.38 -3.66
C SER A 371 -15.06 11.63 -3.11
N LEU A 372 -14.53 10.63 -2.40
CA LEU A 372 -13.13 10.62 -1.96
C LEU A 372 -12.31 9.79 -2.93
N ASN A 373 -11.10 10.25 -3.26
CA ASN A 373 -10.18 9.48 -4.09
C ASN A 373 -9.51 8.39 -3.23
N ALA A 374 -9.43 7.18 -3.78
CA ALA A 374 -8.81 6.02 -3.16
C ALA A 374 -8.06 5.21 -4.23
N ARG A 375 -6.99 5.78 -4.79
CA ARG A 375 -6.11 5.15 -5.79
C ARG A 375 -5.17 4.17 -5.11
N THR A 376 -5.75 3.15 -4.50
CA THR A 376 -5.02 2.13 -3.75
C THR A 376 -4.83 0.88 -4.60
N SER A 377 -3.74 0.17 -4.34
CA SER A 377 -3.55 -1.21 -4.80
C SER A 377 -4.02 -2.15 -3.68
N ILE A 378 -4.81 -3.16 -4.03
CA ILE A 378 -5.33 -4.11 -3.03
C ILE A 378 -4.49 -5.39 -3.05
N LEU A 379 -3.96 -5.75 -1.89
CA LEU A 379 -3.40 -7.07 -1.62
C LEU A 379 -4.35 -7.80 -0.67
N ALA A 380 -5.02 -8.83 -1.16
CA ALA A 380 -5.95 -9.62 -0.36
C ALA A 380 -5.36 -11.00 -0.04
N ALA A 381 -5.56 -11.50 1.18
CA ALA A 381 -5.44 -12.91 1.49
C ALA A 381 -6.81 -13.51 1.84
N ALA A 382 -7.06 -14.70 1.29
CA ALA A 382 -8.27 -15.46 1.53
C ALA A 382 -7.93 -16.92 1.84
N ASN A 383 -8.81 -17.56 2.59
CA ASN A 383 -8.78 -18.99 2.80
C ASN A 383 -9.91 -19.67 2.01
N PRO A 384 -9.74 -20.93 1.57
CA PRO A 384 -10.83 -21.70 0.97
C PRO A 384 -11.94 -21.94 1.98
N ALA A 385 -13.17 -22.10 1.48
CA ALA A 385 -14.38 -22.15 2.31
C ALA A 385 -14.35 -23.19 3.45
N TYR A 386 -13.60 -24.28 3.27
CA TYR A 386 -13.48 -25.37 4.25
C TYR A 386 -12.08 -25.45 4.88
N GLY A 387 -11.31 -24.37 4.84
CA GLY A 387 -9.95 -24.29 5.38
C GLY A 387 -8.89 -24.94 4.48
N ARG A 388 -9.20 -26.05 3.80
CA ARG A 388 -8.32 -26.68 2.81
C ARG A 388 -8.91 -26.70 1.40
N TYR A 389 -8.06 -26.62 0.39
CA TYR A 389 -8.46 -26.74 -1.01
C TYR A 389 -8.86 -28.19 -1.35
N ASN A 390 -10.07 -28.39 -1.87
CA ASN A 390 -10.56 -29.70 -2.29
C ASN A 390 -10.46 -29.83 -3.82
N PRO A 391 -9.60 -30.72 -4.37
CA PRO A 391 -9.41 -30.85 -5.82
C PRO A 391 -10.63 -31.43 -6.55
N LYS A 392 -11.54 -32.09 -5.82
CA LYS A 392 -12.77 -32.68 -6.38
C LYS A 392 -13.87 -31.66 -6.68
N ARG A 393 -13.75 -30.43 -6.15
CA ARG A 393 -14.74 -29.36 -6.35
C ARG A 393 -14.20 -28.36 -7.36
N SER A 394 -15.11 -27.72 -8.07
CA SER A 394 -14.75 -26.61 -8.94
C SER A 394 -14.13 -25.46 -8.14
N ILE A 395 -13.31 -24.66 -8.81
CA ILE A 395 -12.66 -23.49 -8.22
C ILE A 395 -13.72 -22.58 -7.56
N GLU A 396 -14.81 -22.27 -8.26
CA GLU A 396 -15.89 -21.42 -7.73
C GLU A 396 -16.55 -21.95 -6.46
N ALA A 397 -16.68 -23.27 -6.31
CA ALA A 397 -17.25 -23.84 -5.10
C ALA A 397 -16.26 -23.83 -3.92
N ASN A 398 -14.96 -23.81 -4.21
CA ASN A 398 -13.90 -23.70 -3.20
C ASN A 398 -13.67 -22.24 -2.77
N ILE A 399 -13.79 -21.30 -3.71
CA ILE A 399 -13.65 -19.87 -3.49
C ILE A 399 -15.05 -19.28 -3.27
N GLN A 400 -15.48 -19.08 -2.02
CA GLN A 400 -16.78 -18.49 -1.68
C GLN A 400 -16.83 -16.96 -1.97
N LEU A 401 -16.39 -16.56 -3.17
CA LEU A 401 -16.36 -15.20 -3.66
C LEU A 401 -17.08 -15.15 -5.01
N PRO A 402 -17.90 -14.11 -5.25
CA PRO A 402 -18.59 -13.97 -6.53
C PRO A 402 -17.58 -13.71 -7.67
N ALA A 403 -17.86 -14.30 -8.84
CA ALA A 403 -17.01 -14.16 -10.03
C ALA A 403 -16.78 -12.68 -10.45
N ALA A 404 -17.74 -11.80 -10.17
CA ALA A 404 -17.63 -10.36 -10.41
C ALA A 404 -16.43 -9.73 -9.68
N LEU A 405 -16.09 -10.22 -8.48
CA LEU A 405 -14.95 -9.76 -7.70
C LEU A 405 -13.64 -10.35 -8.21
N LEU A 406 -13.63 -11.65 -8.49
CA LEU A 406 -12.46 -12.36 -9.02
C LEU A 406 -11.99 -11.74 -10.35
N SER A 407 -12.92 -11.30 -11.20
CA SER A 407 -12.58 -10.63 -12.46
C SER A 407 -11.86 -9.27 -12.30
N ARG A 408 -11.86 -8.68 -11.10
CA ARG A 408 -11.22 -7.38 -10.81
C ARG A 408 -9.80 -7.53 -10.26
N PHE A 409 -9.44 -8.71 -9.78
CA PHE A 409 -8.06 -9.04 -9.46
C PHE A 409 -7.29 -9.32 -10.74
N ASP A 410 -6.09 -8.76 -10.85
CA ASP A 410 -5.24 -8.96 -12.02
C ASP A 410 -4.49 -10.31 -11.90
N LEU A 411 -4.07 -10.67 -10.67
CA LEU A 411 -3.46 -11.96 -10.35
C LEU A 411 -4.21 -12.63 -9.19
N LEU A 412 -4.59 -13.90 -9.40
CA LEU A 412 -5.15 -14.78 -8.39
C LEU A 412 -4.17 -15.94 -8.20
N TRP A 413 -3.56 -16.02 -7.03
CA TRP A 413 -2.65 -17.10 -6.65
C TRP A 413 -3.38 -18.10 -5.76
N ILE A 414 -3.37 -19.38 -6.15
CA ILE A 414 -3.89 -20.46 -5.32
C ILE A 414 -2.69 -21.26 -4.82
N ILE A 415 -2.41 -21.15 -3.53
CA ILE A 415 -1.29 -21.81 -2.86
C ILE A 415 -1.82 -23.04 -2.15
N GLN A 416 -1.44 -24.21 -2.66
CA GLN A 416 -1.77 -25.48 -2.02
C GLN A 416 -0.56 -25.98 -1.26
N ASP A 417 -0.77 -26.44 -0.03
CA ASP A 417 0.25 -27.15 0.73
C ASP A 417 0.28 -28.62 0.26
N LYS A 418 1.24 -28.95 -0.61
CA LYS A 418 1.47 -30.33 -1.08
C LYS A 418 2.55 -30.95 -0.20
N ASN A 419 2.22 -32.07 0.44
CA ASN A 419 3.15 -32.81 1.29
C ASN A 419 4.27 -33.44 0.44
N ASP A 420 5.42 -32.78 0.36
CA ASP A 420 6.62 -33.29 -0.33
C ASP A 420 7.80 -33.29 0.65
N ARG A 421 8.39 -34.46 0.84
CA ARG A 421 9.49 -34.67 1.78
C ARG A 421 10.70 -33.79 1.48
N GLU A 422 11.01 -33.53 0.22
CA GLU A 422 12.19 -32.73 -0.14
C GLU A 422 11.97 -31.25 0.14
N ILE A 423 10.79 -30.72 -0.23
CA ILE A 423 10.41 -29.32 0.01
C ILE A 423 10.32 -29.06 1.51
N ASP A 424 9.67 -29.97 2.26
CA ASP A 424 9.52 -29.87 3.72
C ASP A 424 10.88 -29.87 4.43
N LEU A 425 11.82 -30.70 3.98
CA LEU A 425 13.16 -30.74 4.56
C LEU A 425 13.93 -29.44 4.31
N LYS A 426 13.84 -28.86 3.11
CA LYS A 426 14.46 -27.56 2.81
C LYS A 426 13.81 -26.43 3.62
N LEU A 427 12.49 -26.41 3.68
CA LEU A 427 11.71 -25.45 4.47
C LEU A 427 12.07 -25.52 5.96
N ALA A 428 12.12 -26.73 6.53
CA ALA A 428 12.47 -26.95 7.93
C ALA A 428 13.90 -26.49 8.25
N ARG A 429 14.87 -26.79 7.37
CA ARG A 429 16.26 -26.30 7.52
C ARG A 429 16.32 -24.78 7.49
N HIS A 430 15.59 -24.15 6.57
CA HIS A 430 15.52 -22.70 6.46
C HIS A 430 14.96 -22.07 7.75
N ILE A 431 13.79 -22.54 8.21
CA ILE A 431 13.16 -22.05 9.44
C ILE A 431 14.09 -22.24 10.65
N ALA A 432 14.71 -23.41 10.78
CA ALA A 432 15.65 -23.68 11.86
C ALA A 432 16.85 -22.73 11.83
N SER A 433 17.40 -22.44 10.65
CA SER A 433 18.51 -21.49 10.51
C SER A 433 18.11 -20.08 10.92
N VAL A 434 16.98 -19.55 10.41
CA VAL A 434 16.46 -18.22 10.75
C VAL A 434 16.28 -18.05 12.26
N HIS A 435 15.78 -19.06 12.96
CA HIS A 435 15.63 -19.02 14.41
C HIS A 435 16.95 -19.14 15.19
N GLN A 436 17.97 -19.80 14.65
CA GLN A 436 19.27 -19.95 15.30
C GLN A 436 20.12 -18.67 15.21
N THR A 437 20.20 -18.09 14.02
CA THR A 437 21.05 -16.92 13.72
C THR A 437 20.32 -15.59 13.93
N GLY A 438 18.98 -15.61 13.92
CA GLY A 438 18.17 -14.39 13.88
C GLY A 438 18.28 -13.65 12.54
N CYS A 439 18.91 -14.26 11.53
CA CYS A 439 19.16 -13.72 10.20
C CYS A 439 19.01 -14.84 9.18
N GLN A 440 18.48 -14.54 7.99
CA GLN A 440 18.34 -15.58 6.96
C GLN A 440 19.71 -16.13 6.50
N PRO A 441 19.75 -17.40 6.04
CA PRO A 441 20.96 -17.98 5.45
C PRO A 441 21.36 -17.25 4.16
N GLU A 442 22.66 -17.19 3.88
CA GLU A 442 23.19 -16.61 2.64
C GLU A 442 22.72 -17.43 1.42
N LEU A 443 22.49 -16.75 0.29
CA LEU A 443 22.15 -17.40 -0.98
C LEU A 443 23.30 -18.31 -1.44
N ASP A 444 22.96 -19.40 -2.13
CA ASP A 444 23.91 -20.41 -2.65
C ASP A 444 25.03 -19.84 -3.56
N ASN A 445 24.97 -18.55 -3.94
CA ASN A 445 25.90 -17.87 -4.84
C ASN A 445 26.70 -16.70 -4.22
N ASN A 446 26.86 -16.60 -2.89
CA ASN A 446 27.52 -15.46 -2.22
C ASN A 446 26.88 -14.08 -2.53
N GLN A 447 25.65 -14.05 -3.05
CA GLN A 447 24.93 -12.80 -3.27
C GLN A 447 24.25 -12.35 -1.98
N GLN A 448 24.50 -11.10 -1.60
CA GLN A 448 23.85 -10.50 -0.44
C GLN A 448 22.44 -10.03 -0.81
N PHE A 449 21.50 -10.24 0.11
CA PHE A 449 20.15 -9.67 0.00
C PHE A 449 20.21 -8.14 0.03
N ILE A 450 19.29 -7.51 -0.70
CA ILE A 450 19.19 -6.05 -0.72
C ILE A 450 18.49 -5.60 0.56
N ASP A 451 19.04 -4.60 1.24
CA ASP A 451 18.44 -4.03 2.44
C ASP A 451 17.09 -3.38 2.13
N MET A 452 16.18 -3.40 3.11
CA MET A 452 14.82 -2.89 2.97
C MET A 452 14.83 -1.40 2.60
N LYS A 453 15.78 -0.61 3.12
CA LYS A 453 15.92 0.83 2.81
C LYS A 453 16.29 1.04 1.34
N THR A 454 17.31 0.33 0.86
CA THR A 454 17.74 0.40 -0.55
C THR A 454 16.65 -0.09 -1.50
N LEU A 455 15.93 -1.17 -1.13
CA LEU A 455 14.82 -1.70 -1.92
C LEU A 455 13.68 -0.69 -2.05
N ARG A 456 13.31 -0.01 -0.96
CA ARG A 456 12.28 1.03 -0.97
C ARG A 456 12.67 2.20 -1.88
N ARG A 457 13.92 2.68 -1.77
CA ARG A 457 14.45 3.77 -2.60
C ARG A 457 14.44 3.40 -4.09
N TYR A 458 14.83 2.17 -4.40
CA TYR A 458 14.79 1.62 -5.75
C TYR A 458 13.36 1.62 -6.33
N ILE A 459 12.39 1.06 -5.58
CA ILE A 459 10.97 1.03 -6.00
C ILE A 459 10.42 2.45 -6.25
N THR A 460 10.75 3.41 -5.39
CA THR A 460 10.33 4.82 -5.56
C THR A 460 10.92 5.44 -6.81
N THR A 461 12.15 5.08 -7.18
CA THR A 461 12.79 5.53 -8.43
C THR A 461 12.11 4.91 -9.65
N CYS A 462 11.84 3.60 -9.63
CA CYS A 462 11.12 2.90 -10.71
C CYS A 462 9.71 3.47 -10.94
N LYS A 463 8.99 3.86 -9.88
CA LYS A 463 7.65 4.46 -9.97
C LYS A 463 7.60 5.77 -10.76
N LYS A 464 8.70 6.55 -10.78
CA LYS A 464 8.77 7.82 -11.51
C LYS A 464 8.78 7.60 -13.03
N LYS A 465 9.18 6.44 -13.52
CA LYS A 465 9.25 6.12 -14.95
C LYS A 465 7.86 5.81 -15.53
N LEU A 466 7.65 6.24 -16.77
CA LEU A 466 6.37 6.10 -17.49
C LEU A 466 6.61 5.42 -18.86
N PRO A 467 6.81 4.09 -18.89
CA PRO A 467 7.05 3.40 -20.15
C PRO A 467 5.87 3.45 -21.13
N LEU A 468 6.16 3.53 -22.42
CA LEU A 468 5.17 3.45 -23.48
C LEU A 468 5.11 2.03 -24.06
N VAL A 469 3.90 1.61 -24.45
CA VAL A 469 3.70 0.34 -25.14
C VAL A 469 3.84 0.62 -26.64
N PRO A 470 4.80 0.01 -27.34
CA PRO A 470 4.97 0.21 -28.78
C PRO A 470 3.85 -0.47 -29.57
N GLU A 471 3.47 0.12 -30.71
CA GLU A 471 2.38 -0.39 -31.55
C GLU A 471 2.68 -1.76 -32.15
N SER A 472 3.96 -2.06 -32.43
CA SER A 472 4.40 -3.36 -32.97
C SER A 472 4.09 -4.56 -32.08
N LEU A 473 3.92 -4.35 -30.77
CA LEU A 473 3.62 -5.42 -29.82
C LEU A 473 2.10 -5.64 -29.63
N LEU A 474 1.24 -4.74 -30.13
CA LEU A 474 -0.20 -4.85 -29.93
C LEU A 474 -0.76 -6.12 -30.56
N ASP A 475 -0.37 -6.44 -31.79
CA ASP A 475 -0.80 -7.65 -32.49
C ASP A 475 -0.38 -8.92 -31.74
N TYR A 476 0.80 -8.90 -31.12
CA TYR A 476 1.30 -10.00 -30.32
C TYR A 476 0.47 -10.20 -29.04
N VAL A 477 0.20 -9.12 -28.30
CA VAL A 477 -0.64 -9.17 -27.08
C VAL A 477 -2.06 -9.64 -27.41
N VAL A 478 -2.63 -9.17 -28.52
CA VAL A 478 -3.97 -9.61 -28.98
C VAL A 478 -3.96 -11.11 -29.29
N THR A 479 -2.93 -11.60 -29.98
CA THR A 479 -2.80 -13.01 -30.33
C THR A 479 -2.70 -13.88 -29.07
N ALA A 480 -1.84 -13.50 -28.12
CA ALA A 480 -1.70 -14.20 -26.84
C ALA A 480 -3.01 -14.21 -26.04
N TYR A 481 -3.74 -13.10 -26.01
CA TYR A 481 -5.05 -13.04 -25.35
C TYR A 481 -6.11 -13.95 -26.01
N VAL A 482 -6.14 -14.01 -27.34
CA VAL A 482 -7.04 -14.91 -28.07
C VAL A 482 -6.71 -16.37 -27.77
N GLU A 483 -5.43 -16.71 -27.69
CA GLU A 483 -4.98 -18.05 -27.32
C GLU A 483 -5.41 -18.44 -25.90
N LEU A 484 -5.16 -17.56 -24.91
CA LEU A 484 -5.62 -17.75 -23.53
C LEU A 484 -7.14 -17.96 -23.46
N ARG A 485 -7.91 -17.23 -24.27
CA ARG A 485 -9.36 -17.37 -24.33
C ARG A 485 -9.79 -18.67 -25.01
N LYS A 486 -9.06 -19.15 -26.01
CA LYS A 486 -9.30 -20.44 -26.67
C LYS A 486 -9.05 -21.59 -25.70
N GLN A 487 -7.94 -21.55 -24.95
CA GLN A 487 -7.62 -22.56 -23.94
C GLN A 487 -8.69 -22.62 -22.85
N ALA A 488 -9.14 -21.46 -22.35
CA ALA A 488 -10.19 -21.39 -21.33
C ALA A 488 -11.56 -21.94 -21.81
N ARG A 489 -11.86 -21.93 -23.12
CA ARG A 489 -13.08 -22.56 -23.65
C ARG A 489 -13.02 -24.08 -23.67
N VAL A 490 -11.82 -24.65 -23.81
CA VAL A 490 -11.63 -26.10 -23.90
C VAL A 490 -11.73 -26.74 -22.51
N SER A 491 -11.20 -26.08 -21.48
CA SER A 491 -11.21 -26.55 -20.10
C SER A 491 -12.41 -26.00 -19.32
N LYS A 492 -13.39 -26.86 -18.98
CA LYS A 492 -14.55 -26.48 -18.14
C LYS A 492 -14.16 -26.05 -16.72
N ASP A 493 -13.02 -26.50 -16.21
CA ASP A 493 -12.55 -26.18 -14.86
C ASP A 493 -11.78 -24.86 -14.76
N MET A 494 -11.63 -24.14 -15.88
CA MET A 494 -10.81 -22.93 -15.89
C MET A 494 -11.64 -21.67 -15.65
N THR A 495 -11.08 -20.80 -14.80
CA THR A 495 -11.64 -19.50 -14.40
C THR A 495 -12.12 -18.64 -15.57
N TYR A 496 -13.14 -17.82 -15.32
CA TYR A 496 -13.69 -16.86 -16.27
C TYR A 496 -12.61 -15.93 -16.87
N THR A 497 -12.24 -16.17 -18.13
CA THR A 497 -11.38 -15.25 -18.91
C THR A 497 -12.20 -14.05 -19.39
N SER A 498 -12.01 -12.91 -18.74
CA SER A 498 -12.67 -11.64 -19.08
C SER A 498 -11.78 -10.74 -19.93
N ALA A 499 -12.37 -9.74 -20.58
CA ALA A 499 -11.60 -8.70 -21.29
C ALA A 499 -10.67 -7.90 -20.36
N ARG A 500 -10.91 -7.90 -19.04
CA ARG A 500 -10.02 -7.26 -18.05
C ARG A 500 -8.64 -7.93 -18.02
N MET A 501 -8.55 -9.21 -18.38
CA MET A 501 -7.31 -9.97 -18.43
C MET A 501 -6.29 -9.35 -19.41
N LEU A 502 -6.77 -8.83 -20.55
CA LEU A 502 -5.94 -8.09 -21.51
C LEU A 502 -5.34 -6.83 -20.88
N LEU A 503 -6.14 -6.10 -20.08
CA LEU A 503 -5.66 -4.93 -19.34
C LEU A 503 -4.66 -5.33 -18.26
N SER A 504 -4.86 -6.47 -17.60
CA SER A 504 -3.93 -7.01 -16.61
C SER A 504 -2.57 -7.32 -17.22
N ILE A 505 -2.52 -7.96 -18.40
CA ILE A 505 -1.26 -8.23 -19.12
C ILE A 505 -0.52 -6.92 -19.43
N LEU A 506 -1.23 -5.90 -19.94
CA LEU A 506 -0.62 -4.58 -20.22
C LEU A 506 -0.13 -3.85 -18.95
N ARG A 507 -0.82 -4.00 -17.82
CA ARG A 507 -0.38 -3.43 -16.54
C ARG A 507 0.87 -4.13 -16.00
N LEU A 508 0.91 -5.46 -16.08
CA LEU A 508 2.06 -6.25 -15.64
C LEU A 508 3.29 -5.97 -16.50
N SER A 509 3.14 -5.90 -17.82
CA SER A 509 4.26 -5.59 -18.73
C SER A 509 4.78 -4.17 -18.54
N THR A 510 3.90 -3.19 -18.31
CA THR A 510 4.35 -1.82 -17.97
C THR A 510 5.02 -1.73 -16.59
N ALA A 511 4.62 -2.55 -15.63
CA ALA A 511 5.30 -2.64 -14.32
C ALA A 511 6.68 -3.30 -14.44
N LEU A 512 6.83 -4.34 -15.27
CA LEU A 512 8.13 -4.96 -15.59
C LEU A 512 9.07 -3.98 -16.28
N ALA A 513 8.58 -3.22 -17.26
CA ALA A 513 9.36 -2.18 -17.92
C ALA A 513 9.84 -1.09 -16.93
N ARG A 514 9.00 -0.72 -15.94
CA ARG A 514 9.39 0.19 -14.85
C ARG A 514 10.49 -0.38 -13.96
N LEU A 515 10.44 -1.67 -13.64
CA LEU A 515 11.52 -2.34 -12.88
C LEU A 515 12.84 -2.27 -13.64
N ARG A 516 12.84 -2.47 -14.96
CA ARG A 516 14.03 -2.28 -15.79
C ARG A 516 14.47 -0.82 -15.97
N CYS A 517 13.70 0.15 -15.44
CA CYS A 517 13.85 1.58 -15.73
C CYS A 517 13.87 1.92 -17.24
N GLY A 518 13.20 1.11 -18.06
CA GLY A 518 13.06 1.32 -19.50
C GLY A 518 11.89 2.23 -19.85
N ASP A 519 12.04 3.04 -20.90
CA ASP A 519 10.97 3.91 -21.41
C ASP A 519 10.04 3.19 -22.41
N LEU A 520 10.42 2.00 -22.89
CA LEU A 520 9.64 1.19 -23.83
C LEU A 520 9.46 -0.22 -23.27
N VAL A 521 8.25 -0.75 -23.43
CA VAL A 521 7.95 -2.15 -23.11
C VAL A 521 8.55 -3.08 -24.16
N SER A 522 9.29 -4.10 -23.71
CA SER A 522 9.89 -5.11 -24.58
C SER A 522 8.97 -6.33 -24.75
N LYS A 523 9.28 -7.19 -25.72
CA LYS A 523 8.56 -8.45 -25.91
C LYS A 523 8.74 -9.39 -24.71
N ASP A 524 9.96 -9.46 -24.17
CA ASP A 524 10.29 -10.31 -23.03
C ASP A 524 9.47 -9.95 -21.79
N ASP A 525 9.14 -8.66 -21.59
CA ASP A 525 8.28 -8.20 -20.49
C ASP A 525 6.84 -8.73 -20.64
N ILE A 526 6.36 -8.89 -21.87
CA ILE A 526 5.03 -9.47 -22.14
C ILE A 526 5.06 -10.98 -21.90
N ASP A 527 6.13 -11.65 -22.35
CA ASP A 527 6.30 -13.10 -22.19
C ASP A 527 6.38 -13.47 -20.70
N GLU A 528 7.11 -12.71 -19.89
CA GLU A 528 7.16 -12.91 -18.44
C GLU A 528 5.82 -12.60 -17.77
N ALA A 529 5.09 -11.55 -18.20
CA ALA A 529 3.75 -11.28 -17.69
C ALA A 529 2.76 -12.42 -18.01
N LEU A 530 2.85 -13.00 -19.21
CA LEU A 530 2.06 -14.18 -19.60
C LEU A 530 2.44 -15.39 -18.77
N ARG A 531 3.74 -15.66 -18.56
CA ARG A 531 4.23 -16.73 -17.68
C ARG A 531 3.68 -16.59 -16.26
N LEU A 532 3.70 -15.38 -15.68
CA LEU A 532 3.13 -15.13 -14.34
C LEU A 532 1.63 -15.37 -14.31
N MET A 533 0.90 -15.01 -15.36
CA MET A 533 -0.54 -15.26 -15.45
C MET A 533 -0.88 -16.74 -15.65
N GLU A 534 -0.07 -17.48 -16.39
CA GLU A 534 -0.24 -18.91 -16.59
C GLU A 534 0.10 -19.70 -15.32
N SER A 535 1.23 -19.38 -14.67
CA SER A 535 1.63 -20.00 -13.39
C SER A 535 0.60 -19.78 -12.28
N SER A 536 -0.06 -18.62 -12.24
CA SER A 536 -1.17 -18.38 -11.30
C SER A 536 -2.36 -19.32 -11.52
N ARG A 537 -2.53 -19.86 -12.73
CA ARG A 537 -3.60 -20.80 -13.11
C ARG A 537 -3.16 -22.26 -13.07
N LEU A 538 -1.89 -22.53 -13.37
CA LEU A 538 -1.32 -23.86 -13.56
C LEU A 538 -1.11 -24.64 -12.26
N LEU A 539 -1.07 -24.00 -11.10
CA LEU A 539 -0.90 -24.67 -9.79
C LEU A 539 -1.97 -25.74 -9.50
N LEU A 540 -3.07 -25.74 -10.26
CA LEU A 540 -4.17 -26.72 -10.17
C LEU A 540 -4.03 -27.92 -11.11
N LYS A 541 -3.18 -27.86 -12.14
CA LYS A 541 -2.87 -29.04 -12.94
C LYS A 541 -1.73 -29.73 -12.22
N ASP A 542 -1.99 -30.94 -11.71
CA ASP A 542 -0.89 -31.78 -11.27
C ASP A 542 0.17 -31.84 -12.39
N ASN A 543 1.44 -31.88 -11.99
CA ASN A 543 2.61 -32.07 -12.85
C ASN A 543 2.56 -33.39 -13.66
N ASP A 544 1.42 -34.07 -13.72
CA ASP A 544 1.10 -35.15 -14.65
C ASP A 544 1.05 -34.69 -16.11
N ASN A 545 1.20 -33.38 -16.37
CA ASN A 545 1.72 -32.89 -17.63
C ASN A 545 3.27 -32.84 -17.62
N VAL A 546 3.94 -33.89 -17.15
CA VAL A 546 4.96 -34.46 -18.05
C VAL A 546 4.19 -34.61 -19.35
N PRO A 547 4.57 -33.97 -20.47
CA PRO A 547 4.01 -34.43 -21.72
C PRO A 547 4.37 -35.92 -21.68
N THR A 548 3.39 -36.78 -21.43
CA THR A 548 3.34 -38.04 -22.14
C THR A 548 3.43 -37.55 -23.56
N ARG A 549 4.67 -37.40 -24.07
CA ARG A 549 5.03 -37.50 -25.47
C ARG A 549 4.01 -38.51 -25.93
N GLN A 550 3.04 -38.12 -26.74
CA GLN A 550 2.07 -39.06 -27.26
C GLN A 550 2.94 -40.18 -27.79
N ILE A 551 3.07 -41.27 -27.03
CA ILE A 551 4.16 -42.20 -27.27
C ILE A 551 3.70 -42.80 -28.56
N ASN A 552 4.40 -42.48 -29.64
CA ASN A 552 3.99 -42.91 -30.96
C ASN A 552 3.74 -44.42 -30.83
N PRO A 553 2.65 -44.95 -31.40
CA PRO A 553 2.36 -46.37 -31.29
C PRO A 553 3.56 -47.24 -31.71
N ILE A 554 4.40 -46.70 -32.60
CA ILE A 554 5.68 -47.27 -33.04
C ILE A 554 6.74 -47.31 -31.92
N ASP A 555 6.87 -46.25 -31.11
CA ASP A 555 7.79 -46.23 -29.96
C ASP A 555 7.30 -47.15 -28.83
N GLN A 556 5.98 -47.35 -28.71
CA GLN A 556 5.41 -48.35 -27.80
C GLN A 556 5.77 -49.77 -28.25
N VAL A 557 5.69 -50.06 -29.56
CA VAL A 557 6.15 -51.34 -30.13
C VAL A 557 7.63 -51.56 -29.81
N PHE A 558 8.49 -50.55 -29.96
CA PHE A 558 9.90 -50.65 -29.62
C PHE A 558 10.14 -50.98 -28.14
N ALA A 559 9.45 -50.28 -27.23
CA ALA A 559 9.57 -50.55 -25.79
C ALA A 559 9.14 -51.98 -25.44
N ILE A 560 8.05 -52.47 -26.04
CA ILE A 560 7.54 -53.82 -25.83
C ILE A 560 8.54 -54.88 -26.32
N VAL A 561 9.10 -54.71 -27.51
CA VAL A 561 10.08 -55.63 -28.08
C VAL A 561 11.39 -55.60 -27.29
N ARG A 562 11.83 -54.41 -26.84
CA ARG A 562 13.00 -54.25 -25.97
C ARG A 562 12.85 -54.96 -24.63
N ASP A 563 11.67 -54.90 -24.01
CA ASP A 563 11.40 -55.58 -22.74
C ASP A 563 11.44 -57.12 -22.88
N MET A 564 11.28 -57.67 -24.08
CA MET A 564 11.41 -59.12 -24.32
C MET A 564 12.86 -59.57 -24.44
N VAL A 565 13.81 -58.65 -24.60
CA VAL A 565 15.23 -59.00 -24.73
C VAL A 565 15.81 -59.21 -23.33
N PRO A 566 16.32 -60.41 -23.01
CA PRO A 566 17.03 -60.62 -21.76
C PRO A 566 18.33 -59.80 -21.74
N SER A 567 18.66 -59.20 -20.61
CA SER A 567 19.84 -58.33 -20.42
C SER A 567 21.19 -59.05 -20.60
N SER A 568 21.20 -60.38 -20.64
CA SER A 568 22.38 -61.20 -20.91
C SER A 568 22.03 -62.37 -21.83
N GLY A 569 22.13 -62.18 -23.15
CA GLY A 569 21.86 -63.22 -24.14
C GLY A 569 21.90 -62.73 -25.59
N VAL A 570 21.71 -63.67 -26.52
CA VAL A 570 21.51 -63.37 -27.95
C VAL A 570 20.21 -62.59 -28.09
N LYS A 571 20.25 -61.41 -28.72
CA LYS A 571 19.12 -60.48 -28.91
C LYS A 571 18.11 -61.01 -29.96
N LEU A 572 17.54 -62.18 -29.73
CA LEU A 572 16.62 -62.86 -30.64
C LEU A 572 15.22 -62.96 -30.02
N VAL A 573 14.24 -62.37 -30.69
CA VAL A 573 12.82 -62.38 -30.28
C VAL A 573 12.00 -63.10 -31.35
N ARG A 574 11.08 -63.97 -30.93
CA ARG A 574 10.15 -64.65 -31.85
C ARG A 574 9.10 -63.67 -32.34
N TYR A 575 8.89 -63.60 -33.65
CA TYR A 575 7.95 -62.65 -34.27
C TYR A 575 6.50 -62.86 -33.78
N ALA A 576 6.06 -64.12 -33.64
CA ALA A 576 4.71 -64.44 -33.18
C ALA A 576 4.43 -63.96 -31.75
N GLU A 577 5.38 -64.17 -30.83
CA GLU A 577 5.27 -63.77 -29.43
C GLU A 577 5.31 -62.23 -29.27
N ALA A 578 6.13 -61.57 -30.09
CA ALA A 578 6.17 -60.11 -30.16
C ALA A 578 4.82 -59.53 -30.63
N LYS A 579 4.24 -60.13 -31.67
CA LYS A 579 2.95 -59.73 -32.24
C LYS A 579 1.80 -59.93 -31.25
N GLU A 580 1.75 -61.08 -30.58
CA GLU A 580 0.71 -61.38 -29.58
C GLU A 580 0.73 -60.42 -28.38
N ARG A 581 1.91 -60.06 -27.86
CA ARG A 581 2.04 -59.09 -26.76
C ARG A 581 1.67 -57.66 -27.18
N CYS A 582 1.98 -57.27 -28.41
CA CYS A 582 1.56 -55.97 -28.95
C CYS A 582 0.02 -55.90 -29.06
N VAL A 583 -0.61 -56.98 -29.52
CA VAL A 583 -2.08 -57.09 -29.58
C VAL A 583 -2.68 -57.12 -28.17
N ALA A 584 -2.07 -57.82 -27.21
CA ALA A 584 -2.52 -57.85 -25.81
C ALA A 584 -2.48 -56.46 -25.14
N LYS A 585 -1.55 -55.59 -25.55
CA LYS A 585 -1.47 -54.18 -25.12
C LYS A 585 -2.36 -53.23 -25.93
N GLY A 586 -3.14 -53.74 -26.90
CA GLY A 586 -4.14 -52.98 -27.64
C GLY A 586 -3.64 -52.29 -28.92
N LEU A 587 -2.44 -52.64 -29.42
CA LEU A 587 -1.90 -52.12 -30.67
C LEU A 587 -2.47 -52.91 -31.87
N LYS A 588 -2.74 -52.21 -32.98
CA LYS A 588 -3.22 -52.86 -34.22
C LYS A 588 -2.07 -53.61 -34.89
N PRO A 589 -2.34 -54.78 -35.52
CA PRO A 589 -1.30 -55.54 -36.20
C PRO A 589 -0.60 -54.74 -37.31
N ASP A 590 -1.31 -53.87 -38.02
CA ASP A 590 -0.72 -53.01 -39.06
C ASP A 590 0.32 -52.04 -38.49
N THR A 591 0.06 -51.46 -37.31
CA THR A 591 1.02 -50.54 -36.65
C THR A 591 2.30 -51.25 -36.19
N PHE A 592 2.24 -52.56 -35.96
CA PHE A 592 3.39 -53.38 -35.60
C PHE A 592 4.25 -53.69 -36.84
N ASP A 593 3.62 -54.00 -37.96
CA ASP A 593 4.31 -54.24 -39.23
C ASP A 593 4.95 -52.95 -39.77
N ASP A 594 4.25 -51.81 -39.69
CA ASP A 594 4.80 -50.47 -40.03
C ASP A 594 6.00 -50.08 -39.14
N ALA A 595 5.95 -50.42 -37.85
CA ALA A 595 7.04 -50.15 -36.92
C ALA A 595 8.29 -50.98 -37.28
N LEU A 596 8.10 -52.26 -37.62
CA LEU A 596 9.18 -53.16 -38.02
C LEU A 596 9.89 -52.66 -39.28
N GLU A 597 9.13 -52.22 -40.29
CA GLU A 597 9.70 -51.67 -41.53
C GLU A 597 10.56 -50.43 -41.25
N ARG A 598 10.04 -49.48 -40.47
CA ARG A 598 10.80 -48.27 -40.10
C ARG A 598 12.07 -48.57 -39.30
N TYR A 599 12.00 -49.49 -38.34
CA TYR A 599 13.18 -49.85 -37.54
C TYR A 599 14.19 -50.72 -38.32
N GLN A 600 13.74 -51.44 -39.34
CA GLN A 600 14.59 -52.15 -40.28
C GLN A 600 15.30 -51.17 -41.24
N GLU A 601 14.61 -50.14 -41.73
CA GLU A 601 15.22 -49.05 -42.52
C GLU A 601 16.27 -48.27 -41.71
N MET A 602 16.04 -48.08 -40.42
CA MET A 602 17.01 -47.47 -39.49
C MET A 602 18.16 -48.40 -39.09
N GLY A 603 18.15 -49.67 -39.53
CA GLY A 603 19.21 -50.65 -39.24
C GLY A 603 19.26 -51.14 -37.78
N LEU A 604 18.20 -50.89 -37.00
CA LEU A 604 18.12 -51.31 -35.60
C LEU A 604 17.72 -52.78 -35.47
N TRP A 605 16.84 -53.27 -36.36
CA TRP A 605 16.33 -54.65 -36.35
C TRP A 605 16.55 -55.34 -37.69
N HIS A 606 16.90 -56.63 -37.64
CA HIS A 606 16.90 -57.51 -38.79
C HIS A 606 15.83 -58.59 -38.64
N VAL A 607 14.87 -58.59 -39.55
CA VAL A 607 13.82 -59.61 -39.65
C VAL A 607 14.27 -60.66 -40.66
N ASN A 608 14.17 -61.94 -40.29
CA ASN A 608 14.47 -63.05 -41.19
C ASN A 608 13.45 -63.08 -42.36
N GLN A 609 13.86 -63.53 -43.56
CA GLN A 609 13.01 -63.54 -44.78
C GLN A 609 11.70 -64.33 -44.61
N GLN A 610 11.67 -65.29 -43.68
CA GLN A 610 10.47 -66.06 -43.34
C GLN A 610 9.60 -65.44 -42.21
N ARG A 611 9.92 -64.23 -41.74
CA ARG A 611 9.24 -63.52 -40.63
C ARG A 611 9.08 -64.36 -39.35
N THR A 612 10.04 -65.22 -39.04
CA THR A 612 9.99 -66.10 -37.85
C THR A 612 10.69 -65.49 -36.62
N THR A 613 11.74 -64.72 -36.84
CA THR A 613 12.62 -64.18 -35.79
C THR A 613 13.01 -62.74 -36.11
N ILE A 614 13.04 -61.91 -35.07
CA ILE A 614 13.51 -60.52 -35.07
C ILE A 614 14.82 -60.51 -34.29
N THR A 615 15.89 -60.08 -34.95
CA THR A 615 17.22 -59.90 -34.32
C THR A 615 17.43 -58.42 -34.10
N ILE A 616 17.68 -58.01 -32.85
CA ILE A 616 18.00 -56.61 -32.54
C ILE A 616 19.52 -56.44 -32.63
N VAL A 617 19.97 -55.44 -33.39
CA VAL A 617 21.40 -55.16 -33.59
C VAL A 617 22.00 -54.50 -32.34
#